data_AF-A0A2V1NEI7-F1
#
_entry.id   AF-A0A2V1NEI7-F1
#
_cell.length_a   1.000
_cell.length_b   1.000
_cell.length_c   1.000
_cell.angle_alpha   90.00
_cell.angle_beta   90.00
_cell.angle_gamma   90.00
#
_symmetry.space_group_name_H-M   'P 1'
#
loop_
_entity.id
_entity.type
_entity.pdbx_description
1 polymer ?
#
loop_
_entity_poly.entity_id
_entity_poly.type
_entity_poly.pdbx_seq_one_letter_code
_entity_poly.pdbx_strand_id
1 'polypeptide(L)'
;MHAVALVLRLTAKPGSSTAARARARMRKPKGSGRPPAALCRRHDVSVRRVSGFDCWTVRPRGDAATRGAVYVHGGAYTSEIARQHWALIGSLADRGVRVEVPLYGLAPQHTYRAAYPLVIEVYRQLLERLPAGAVTLAGDSAGAGLALGVAGQLAAAALPQPRRIILVSPWLDLTLSGPDVRAVARRDPWLTPAGLVEIGRVWAGGDDPSDPRLSPLNGPLTGLAPVTVFIGTRDVFYPGVRRLRERAAAEGVPLDVTVCAGAVHVYPLTPTPEGRAAATRIVEDVSR
;
A
#
# COMPACT_ATOMS: atom_id res chain seq x y z
N MET A 1 -11.67 11.10 14.69
CA MET A 1 -11.57 11.39 13.23
C MET A 1 -11.82 12.84 12.75
N HIS A 2 -12.77 13.61 13.27
CA HIS A 2 -13.18 14.90 12.67
C HIS A 2 -12.07 15.96 12.52
N ALA A 3 -11.23 16.16 13.55
CA ALA A 3 -10.14 17.13 13.50
C ALA A 3 -9.11 16.81 12.41
N VAL A 4 -8.73 15.54 12.26
CA VAL A 4 -7.81 15.08 11.19
C VAL A 4 -8.41 15.37 9.80
N ALA A 5 -9.70 15.09 9.61
CA ALA A 5 -10.38 15.39 8.36
C ALA A 5 -10.38 16.90 8.04
N LEU A 6 -10.58 17.77 9.03
CA LEU A 6 -10.54 19.22 8.81
C LEU A 6 -9.13 19.68 8.40
N VAL A 7 -8.09 19.24 9.12
CA VAL A 7 -6.70 19.57 8.81
C VAL A 7 -6.33 19.12 7.40
N LEU A 8 -6.64 17.88 7.02
CA LEU A 8 -6.34 17.36 5.68
C LEU A 8 -7.06 18.15 4.57
N ARG A 9 -8.31 18.56 4.82
CA ARG A 9 -9.10 19.34 3.86
C ARG A 9 -8.47 20.70 3.57
N LEU A 10 -7.89 21.33 4.59
CA LEU A 10 -7.26 22.64 4.47
C LEU A 10 -5.83 22.55 3.93
N THR A 11 -5.08 21.50 4.27
CA THR A 11 -3.63 21.43 4.03
C THR A 11 -3.21 20.51 2.88
N ALA A 12 -3.88 19.37 2.71
CA ALA A 12 -3.45 18.33 1.77
C ALA A 12 -4.32 18.29 0.51
N LYS A 13 -5.65 18.40 0.65
CA LYS A 13 -6.60 18.33 -0.47
C LYS A 13 -6.31 19.34 -1.59
N PRO A 14 -5.92 20.60 -1.31
CA PRO A 14 -5.60 21.55 -2.37
C PRO A 14 -4.48 21.03 -3.29
N GLY A 15 -3.48 20.32 -2.76
CA GLY A 15 -2.33 19.83 -3.52
C GLY A 15 -2.64 18.75 -4.56
N SER A 16 -3.81 18.08 -4.47
CA SER A 16 -4.25 17.07 -5.45
C SER A 16 -5.37 17.56 -6.36
N SER A 17 -5.94 18.75 -6.11
CA SER A 17 -7.25 19.14 -6.66
C SER A 17 -7.35 19.26 -8.18
N THR A 18 -6.22 19.32 -8.90
CA THR A 18 -6.18 19.39 -10.37
C THR A 18 -5.01 18.58 -10.93
N ALA A 19 -5.11 18.19 -12.20
CA ALA A 19 -4.02 17.53 -12.93
C ALA A 19 -2.72 18.38 -12.93
N ALA A 20 -2.84 19.71 -13.05
CA ALA A 20 -1.67 20.60 -13.00
C ALA A 20 -0.95 20.55 -11.64
N ARG A 21 -1.69 20.54 -10.53
CA ARG A 21 -1.11 20.42 -9.18
C ARG A 21 -0.49 19.04 -8.95
N ALA A 22 -1.12 17.99 -9.47
CA ALA A 22 -0.55 16.64 -9.47
C ALA A 22 0.79 16.58 -10.23
N ARG A 23 0.87 17.17 -11.43
CA ARG A 23 2.12 17.30 -12.19
C ARG A 23 3.18 18.09 -11.44
N ALA A 24 2.81 19.20 -10.81
CA ALA A 24 3.74 19.99 -10.00
C ALA A 24 4.28 19.18 -8.80
N ARG A 25 3.42 18.42 -8.11
CA ARG A 25 3.82 17.50 -7.03
C ARG A 25 4.79 16.44 -7.52
N MET A 26 4.52 15.84 -8.68
CA MET A 26 5.37 14.82 -9.30
C MET A 26 6.79 15.32 -9.57
N ARG A 27 6.95 16.59 -9.96
CA ARG A 27 8.25 17.22 -10.24
C ARG A 27 9.05 17.60 -8.99
N LYS A 28 8.44 17.60 -7.80
CA LYS A 28 9.17 17.90 -6.56
C LYS A 28 10.28 16.85 -6.33
N PRO A 29 11.47 17.27 -5.86
CA PRO A 29 12.51 16.35 -5.46
C PRO A 29 11.97 15.29 -4.49
N LYS A 30 12.40 14.05 -4.69
CA LYS A 30 12.04 12.94 -3.80
C LYS A 30 13.00 12.95 -2.61
N GLY A 31 12.48 12.63 -1.42
CA GLY A 31 13.30 12.46 -0.23
C GLY A 31 14.16 11.20 -0.32
N SER A 32 14.96 10.94 0.71
CA SER A 32 15.83 9.75 0.74
C SER A 32 15.10 8.45 1.10
N GLY A 33 13.84 8.53 1.55
CA GLY A 33 13.08 7.39 2.07
C GLY A 33 13.69 6.73 3.32
N ARG A 34 14.76 7.28 3.90
CA ARG A 34 15.50 6.63 4.99
C ARG A 34 14.66 6.41 6.25
N PRO A 35 14.86 5.29 6.96
CA PRO A 35 14.21 5.05 8.24
C PRO A 35 14.63 6.10 9.29
N PRO A 36 13.73 6.50 10.20
CA PRO A 36 14.06 7.42 11.28
C PRO A 36 15.13 6.83 12.21
N ALA A 37 16.05 7.66 12.71
CA ALA A 37 17.12 7.20 13.63
C ALA A 37 16.59 6.47 14.88
N ALA A 38 15.41 6.84 15.38
CA ALA A 38 14.76 6.15 16.49
C ALA A 38 14.39 4.70 16.16
N LEU A 39 13.98 4.43 14.90
CA LEU A 39 13.71 3.08 14.42
C LEU A 39 15.00 2.25 14.40
N CYS A 40 16.08 2.81 13.85
CA CYS A 40 17.40 2.17 13.76
C CYS A 40 18.02 1.88 15.14
N ARG A 41 17.73 2.72 16.15
CA ARG A 41 18.18 2.47 17.54
C ARG A 41 17.43 1.35 18.25
N ARG A 42 16.22 0.99 17.79
CA ARG A 42 15.38 -0.03 18.42
C ARG A 42 15.48 -1.40 17.75
N HIS A 43 15.79 -1.43 16.46
CA HIS A 43 15.76 -2.63 15.62
C HIS A 43 17.13 -2.92 15.02
N ASP A 44 17.28 -4.08 14.39
CA ASP A 44 18.33 -4.25 13.39
C ASP A 44 17.80 -3.76 12.04
N VAL A 45 18.52 -2.81 11.45
CA VAL A 45 18.11 -2.10 10.23
C VAL A 45 19.27 -2.12 9.25
N SER A 46 19.03 -2.70 8.09
CA SER A 46 20.01 -2.75 6.99
C SER A 46 19.38 -2.34 5.68
N VAL A 47 20.21 -2.00 4.70
CA VAL A 47 19.79 -1.68 3.33
C VAL A 47 20.58 -2.53 2.36
N ARG A 48 19.91 -2.99 1.31
CA ARG A 48 20.55 -3.65 0.16
C ARG A 48 19.99 -3.10 -1.14
N ARG A 49 20.69 -3.36 -2.23
CA ARG A 49 20.23 -3.04 -3.59
C ARG A 49 19.56 -4.26 -4.21
N VAL A 50 18.35 -4.09 -4.69
CA VAL A 50 17.59 -5.12 -5.43
C VAL A 50 17.09 -4.48 -6.71
N SER A 51 17.36 -5.07 -7.87
CA SER A 51 16.94 -4.55 -9.18
C SER A 51 17.24 -3.05 -9.41
N GLY A 52 18.33 -2.54 -8.84
CA GLY A 52 18.69 -1.12 -8.95
C GLY A 52 17.87 -0.17 -8.05
N PHE A 53 17.24 -0.67 -6.99
CA PHE A 53 16.54 0.12 -5.96
C PHE A 53 16.97 -0.27 -4.55
N ASP A 54 16.82 0.66 -3.61
CA ASP A 54 17.08 0.37 -2.20
C ASP A 54 15.93 -0.46 -1.63
N CYS A 55 16.27 -1.52 -0.93
CA CYS A 55 15.35 -2.29 -0.09
C CYS A 55 15.86 -2.26 1.33
N TRP A 56 15.11 -1.62 2.22
CA TRP A 56 15.41 -1.64 3.64
C TRP A 56 14.87 -2.91 4.28
N THR A 57 15.62 -3.47 5.21
CA THR A 57 15.15 -4.50 6.11
C THR A 57 15.04 -3.91 7.51
N VAL A 58 13.91 -4.10 8.17
CA VAL A 58 13.71 -3.80 9.60
C VAL A 58 13.31 -5.10 10.29
N ARG A 59 14.05 -5.52 11.32
CA ARG A 59 13.77 -6.77 12.02
C ARG A 59 14.04 -6.64 13.53
N PRO A 60 13.44 -7.50 14.38
CA PRO A 60 13.80 -7.59 15.79
C PRO A 60 15.31 -7.82 15.98
N ARG A 61 15.85 -7.33 17.09
CA ARG A 61 17.22 -7.66 17.51
C ARG A 61 17.27 -9.06 18.11
N GLY A 62 18.39 -9.76 17.91
CA GLY A 62 18.57 -11.13 18.40
C GLY A 62 18.06 -12.15 17.40
N ASP A 63 17.16 -13.03 17.87
CA ASP A 63 16.72 -14.25 17.20
C ASP A 63 16.21 -14.04 15.77
N ALA A 64 16.31 -15.12 14.98
CA ALA A 64 15.77 -15.14 13.64
C ALA A 64 14.25 -14.98 13.66
N ALA A 65 13.75 -13.97 12.95
CA ALA A 65 12.32 -13.76 12.78
C ALA A 65 11.67 -14.97 12.11
N THR A 66 10.59 -15.50 12.69
CA THR A 66 9.79 -16.62 12.15
C THR A 66 8.60 -16.16 11.30
N ARG A 67 8.46 -14.83 11.16
CA ARG A 67 7.45 -14.16 10.32
C ARG A 67 8.12 -13.09 9.47
N GLY A 68 7.63 -12.96 8.24
CA GLY A 68 8.13 -12.00 7.26
C GLY A 68 7.01 -11.16 6.68
N ALA A 69 7.32 -9.92 6.31
CA ALA A 69 6.42 -9.09 5.53
C ALA A 69 7.20 -8.34 4.45
N VAL A 70 6.60 -8.19 3.27
CA VAL A 70 7.01 -7.16 2.29
C VAL A 70 6.00 -6.02 2.42
N TYR A 71 6.46 -4.84 2.85
CA TYR A 71 5.61 -3.66 3.02
C TYR A 71 5.83 -2.65 1.89
N VAL A 72 4.81 -2.46 1.06
CA VAL A 72 4.80 -1.55 -0.08
C VAL A 72 4.09 -0.26 0.33
N HIS A 73 4.85 0.82 0.53
CA HIS A 73 4.32 2.06 1.08
C HIS A 73 3.38 2.82 0.13
N GLY A 74 2.44 3.58 0.68
CA GLY A 74 1.62 4.53 -0.06
C GLY A 74 2.36 5.83 -0.42
N GLY A 75 1.66 6.74 -1.09
CA GLY A 75 2.25 7.97 -1.62
C GLY A 75 1.79 8.32 -3.03
N ALA A 76 0.71 7.70 -3.52
CA ALA A 76 0.21 7.85 -4.88
C ALA A 76 1.30 7.59 -5.92
N TYR A 77 2.24 6.66 -5.70
CA TYR A 77 3.41 6.42 -6.56
C TYR A 77 4.35 7.62 -6.79
N THR A 78 4.17 8.74 -6.06
CA THR A 78 4.88 10.01 -6.33
C THR A 78 5.59 10.57 -5.11
N SER A 79 5.36 9.97 -3.95
CA SER A 79 5.90 10.41 -2.66
C SER A 79 6.60 9.26 -1.99
N GLU A 80 7.73 9.57 -1.39
CA GLU A 80 8.53 8.63 -0.60
C GLU A 80 7.76 8.10 0.60
N ILE A 81 8.26 6.99 1.14
CA ILE A 81 7.87 6.48 2.44
C ILE A 81 7.97 7.59 3.51
N ALA A 82 7.10 7.51 4.52
CA ALA A 82 6.84 8.57 5.48
C ALA A 82 6.97 8.01 6.90
N ARG A 83 7.06 8.90 7.89
CA ARG A 83 7.26 8.52 9.30
C ARG A 83 6.16 7.58 9.82
N GLN A 84 4.93 7.74 9.34
CA GLN A 84 3.78 6.91 9.74
C GLN A 84 3.91 5.48 9.22
N HIS A 85 4.40 5.30 7.98
CA HIS A 85 4.73 3.98 7.44
C HIS A 85 5.80 3.30 8.31
N TRP A 86 6.89 4.02 8.61
CA TRP A 86 7.96 3.53 9.47
C TRP A 86 7.51 3.20 10.89
N ALA A 87 6.51 3.90 11.43
CA ALA A 87 5.94 3.58 12.74
C ALA A 87 5.18 2.24 12.73
N LEU A 88 4.40 1.97 11.68
CA LEU A 88 3.74 0.66 11.52
C LEU A 88 4.77 -0.46 11.33
N ILE A 89 5.77 -0.24 10.47
CA ILE A 89 6.88 -1.19 10.25
C ILE A 89 7.63 -1.48 11.55
N GLY A 90 7.91 -0.46 12.36
CA GLY A 90 8.51 -0.63 13.68
C GLY A 90 7.62 -1.45 14.62
N SER A 91 6.31 -1.23 14.61
CA SER A 91 5.37 -1.98 15.44
C SER A 91 5.28 -3.47 15.03
N LEU A 92 5.47 -3.77 13.73
CA LEU A 92 5.60 -5.15 13.23
C LEU A 92 6.90 -5.79 13.73
N ALA A 93 8.01 -5.07 13.63
CA ALA A 93 9.31 -5.55 14.08
C ALA A 93 9.37 -5.75 15.61
N ASP A 94 8.67 -4.90 16.38
CA ASP A 94 8.46 -5.07 17.83
C ASP A 94 7.73 -6.39 18.17
N ARG A 95 6.93 -6.94 17.23
CA ARG A 95 6.26 -8.25 17.34
C ARG A 95 7.03 -9.39 16.68
N GLY A 96 8.32 -9.20 16.39
CA GLY A 96 9.18 -10.24 15.86
C GLY A 96 9.12 -10.44 14.35
N VAL A 97 8.45 -9.55 13.60
CA VAL A 97 8.32 -9.65 12.14
C VAL A 97 9.54 -9.04 11.46
N ARG A 98 10.14 -9.77 10.50
CA ARG A 98 11.10 -9.20 9.55
C ARG A 98 10.34 -8.48 8.44
N VAL A 99 10.56 -7.18 8.28
CA VAL A 99 9.89 -6.38 7.25
C VAL A 99 10.88 -5.94 6.18
N GLU A 100 10.63 -6.35 4.95
CA GLU A 100 11.29 -5.85 3.74
C GLU A 100 10.51 -4.66 3.18
N VAL A 101 11.21 -3.57 2.87
CA VAL A 101 10.62 -2.30 2.45
C VAL A 101 11.28 -1.88 1.14
N PRO A 102 10.76 -2.33 -0.01
CA PRO A 102 11.26 -1.91 -1.32
C PRO A 102 10.90 -0.45 -1.58
N LEU A 103 11.91 0.41 -1.83
CA LEU A 103 11.70 1.77 -2.31
C LEU A 103 11.52 1.71 -3.83
N TYR A 104 10.31 1.30 -4.24
CA TYR A 104 9.93 1.16 -5.65
C TYR A 104 9.95 2.54 -6.31
N GLY A 105 10.79 2.73 -7.33
CA GLY A 105 10.99 4.03 -7.96
C GLY A 105 9.68 4.77 -8.25
N LEU A 106 9.69 6.09 -8.06
CA LEU A 106 8.49 6.91 -8.09
C LEU A 106 8.28 7.62 -9.43
N ALA A 107 7.03 7.91 -9.75
CA ALA A 107 6.66 8.78 -10.85
C ALA A 107 7.12 10.24 -10.63
N PRO A 108 7.55 10.94 -11.70
CA PRO A 108 7.54 10.50 -13.10
C PRO A 108 8.81 9.78 -13.57
N GLN A 109 9.85 9.66 -12.73
CA GLN A 109 11.13 9.09 -13.12
C GLN A 109 11.04 7.58 -13.40
N HIS A 110 10.15 6.90 -12.68
CA HIS A 110 9.89 5.48 -12.81
C HIS A 110 8.39 5.22 -12.90
N THR A 111 8.06 4.02 -13.39
CA THR A 111 6.69 3.56 -13.64
C THR A 111 6.49 2.19 -13.00
N TYR A 112 5.28 1.65 -13.12
CA TYR A 112 4.98 0.30 -12.66
C TYR A 112 5.95 -0.78 -13.18
N ARG A 113 6.55 -0.57 -14.38
CA ARG A 113 7.51 -1.49 -15.00
C ARG A 113 8.79 -1.68 -14.18
N ALA A 114 9.20 -0.68 -13.41
CA ALA A 114 10.32 -0.80 -12.49
C ALA A 114 9.89 -1.40 -11.13
N ALA A 115 8.70 -1.05 -10.66
CA ALA A 115 8.21 -1.44 -9.35
C ALA A 115 7.83 -2.92 -9.25
N TYR A 116 7.16 -3.46 -10.27
CA TYR A 116 6.73 -4.86 -10.28
C TYR A 116 7.87 -5.85 -10.13
N PRO A 117 8.92 -5.83 -10.99
CA PRO A 117 10.06 -6.72 -10.85
C PRO A 117 10.76 -6.58 -9.50
N LEU A 118 10.89 -5.35 -8.97
CA LEU A 118 11.49 -5.11 -7.66
C LEU A 118 10.74 -5.81 -6.54
N VAL A 119 9.42 -5.60 -6.44
CA VAL A 119 8.63 -6.17 -5.33
C VAL A 119 8.57 -7.69 -5.44
N ILE A 120 8.45 -8.25 -6.65
CA ILE A 120 8.51 -9.70 -6.89
C ILE A 120 9.86 -10.27 -6.46
N GLU A 121 10.97 -9.60 -6.80
CA GLU A 121 12.31 -10.05 -6.44
C GLU A 121 12.56 -9.96 -4.93
N VAL A 122 12.12 -8.89 -4.27
CA VAL A 122 12.18 -8.79 -2.81
C VAL A 122 11.37 -9.89 -2.13
N TYR A 123 10.19 -10.21 -2.67
CA TYR A 123 9.38 -11.32 -2.18
C TYR A 123 10.08 -12.68 -2.38
N ARG A 124 10.65 -12.94 -3.56
CA ARG A 124 11.45 -14.15 -3.85
C ARG A 124 12.61 -14.31 -2.86
N GLN A 125 13.41 -13.27 -2.65
CA GLN A 125 14.52 -13.30 -1.68
C GLN A 125 14.06 -13.52 -0.24
N LEU A 126 12.86 -13.06 0.11
CA LEU A 126 12.28 -13.34 1.43
C LEU A 126 11.87 -14.81 1.57
N LEU A 127 11.39 -15.43 0.49
CA LEU A 127 11.04 -16.86 0.46
C LEU A 127 12.24 -17.79 0.60
N GLU A 128 13.45 -17.34 0.26
CA GLU A 128 14.69 -18.09 0.53
C GLU A 128 14.99 -18.20 2.04
N ARG A 129 14.35 -17.37 2.87
CA ARG A 129 14.57 -17.30 4.32
C ARG A 129 13.39 -17.84 5.12
N LEU A 130 12.18 -17.74 4.56
CA LEU A 130 10.94 -18.08 5.24
C LEU A 130 10.01 -18.83 4.28
N PRO A 131 9.30 -19.88 4.74
CA PRO A 131 8.29 -20.51 3.91
C PRO A 131 7.18 -19.50 3.58
N ALA A 132 6.52 -19.66 2.44
CA ALA A 132 5.46 -18.76 1.99
C ALA A 132 4.32 -18.62 3.02
N GLY A 133 4.03 -19.69 3.75
CA GLY A 133 3.07 -19.72 4.87
C GLY A 133 3.47 -18.88 6.09
N ALA A 134 4.65 -18.26 6.10
CA ALA A 134 5.11 -17.32 7.13
C ALA A 134 5.28 -15.88 6.61
N VAL A 135 5.00 -15.63 5.33
CA VAL A 135 5.18 -14.31 4.70
C VAL A 135 3.85 -13.62 4.46
N THR A 136 3.80 -12.31 4.72
CA THR A 136 2.67 -11.44 4.39
C THR A 136 3.09 -10.43 3.32
N LEU A 137 2.23 -10.19 2.33
CA LEU A 137 2.39 -9.04 1.43
C LEU A 137 1.45 -7.93 1.91
N ALA A 138 2.00 -6.76 2.23
CA ALA A 138 1.24 -5.67 2.82
C ALA A 138 1.51 -4.34 2.12
N GLY A 139 0.55 -3.43 2.17
CA GLY A 139 0.77 -2.07 1.71
C GLY A 139 -0.38 -1.15 2.05
N ASP A 140 -0.21 0.13 1.74
CA ASP A 140 -1.23 1.16 1.91
C ASP A 140 -1.41 2.01 0.65
N SER A 141 -2.63 2.51 0.41
CA SER A 141 -2.93 3.42 -0.71
C SER A 141 -2.51 2.84 -2.06
N ALA A 142 -1.69 3.58 -2.81
CA ALA A 142 -1.03 3.11 -4.03
C ALA A 142 -0.18 1.85 -3.82
N GLY A 143 0.55 1.76 -2.70
CA GLY A 143 1.36 0.59 -2.38
C GLY A 143 0.51 -0.66 -2.12
N ALA A 144 -0.70 -0.51 -1.56
CA ALA A 144 -1.65 -1.60 -1.44
C ALA A 144 -2.20 -2.05 -2.80
N GLY A 145 -2.44 -1.12 -3.73
CA GLY A 145 -2.78 -1.46 -5.12
C GLY A 145 -1.66 -2.27 -5.78
N LEU A 146 -0.41 -1.80 -5.67
CA LEU A 146 0.76 -2.52 -6.17
C LEU A 146 0.95 -3.88 -5.49
N ALA A 147 0.76 -3.99 -4.18
CA ALA A 147 0.83 -5.24 -3.44
C ALA A 147 -0.18 -6.28 -3.96
N LEU A 148 -1.45 -5.89 -4.14
CA LEU A 148 -2.47 -6.79 -4.67
C LEU A 148 -2.17 -7.18 -6.13
N GLY A 149 -1.75 -6.23 -6.95
CA GLY A 149 -1.39 -6.51 -8.35
C GLY A 149 -0.18 -7.44 -8.47
N VAL A 150 0.84 -7.27 -7.62
CA VAL A 150 1.98 -8.20 -7.51
C VAL A 150 1.51 -9.58 -7.09
N ALA A 151 0.62 -9.69 -6.10
CA ALA A 151 0.06 -10.98 -5.68
C ALA A 151 -0.61 -11.73 -6.85
N GLY A 152 -1.34 -11.00 -7.70
CA GLY A 152 -1.95 -11.55 -8.93
C GLY A 152 -0.95 -12.00 -9.99
N GLN A 153 0.32 -11.58 -9.90
CA GLN A 153 1.39 -11.96 -10.83
C GLN A 153 2.31 -13.08 -10.29
N LEU A 154 2.18 -13.48 -9.01
CA LEU A 154 3.09 -14.45 -8.41
C LEU A 154 3.06 -15.82 -9.11
N ALA A 155 1.88 -16.29 -9.54
CA ALA A 155 1.75 -17.54 -10.27
C ALA A 155 2.51 -17.52 -11.60
N ALA A 156 2.40 -16.42 -12.37
CA ALA A 156 3.15 -16.24 -13.61
C ALA A 156 4.67 -16.15 -13.37
N ALA A 157 5.09 -15.71 -12.18
CA ALA A 157 6.49 -15.69 -11.76
C ALA A 157 6.97 -17.02 -11.12
N ALA A 158 6.16 -18.08 -11.16
CA ALA A 158 6.40 -19.38 -10.52
C ALA A 158 6.71 -19.26 -9.00
N LEU A 159 6.04 -18.32 -8.33
CA LEU A 159 6.16 -18.10 -6.88
C LEU A 159 4.86 -18.48 -6.16
N PRO A 160 4.95 -19.08 -4.96
CA PRO A 160 3.77 -19.37 -4.15
C PRO A 160 3.14 -18.08 -3.63
N GLN A 161 1.82 -18.11 -3.41
CA GLN A 161 1.13 -17.05 -2.69
C GLN A 161 1.65 -16.90 -1.26
N PRO A 162 1.63 -15.68 -0.69
CA PRO A 162 1.96 -15.46 0.71
C PRO A 162 0.89 -16.10 1.60
N ARG A 163 1.14 -16.14 2.91
CA ARG A 163 0.14 -16.57 3.90
C ARG A 163 -1.14 -15.72 3.83
N ARG A 164 -0.98 -14.42 3.59
CA ARG A 164 -2.06 -13.43 3.52
C ARG A 164 -1.60 -12.14 2.84
N ILE A 165 -2.59 -11.34 2.43
CA ILE A 165 -2.40 -10.02 1.84
C ILE A 165 -3.12 -8.99 2.71
N ILE A 166 -2.43 -7.95 3.17
CA ILE A 166 -3.01 -6.89 4.02
C ILE A 166 -2.99 -5.55 3.29
N LEU A 167 -4.17 -4.98 3.06
CA LEU A 167 -4.35 -3.78 2.26
C LEU A 167 -4.97 -2.65 3.10
N VAL A 168 -4.28 -1.52 3.20
CA VAL A 168 -4.82 -0.32 3.85
C VAL A 168 -5.24 0.67 2.79
N SER A 169 -6.55 0.92 2.67
CA SER A 169 -7.12 1.91 1.77
C SER A 169 -6.64 1.78 0.31
N PRO A 170 -6.77 0.59 -0.32
CA PRO A 170 -6.07 0.30 -1.57
C PRO A 170 -6.57 1.10 -2.77
N TRP A 171 -5.63 1.63 -3.55
CA TRP A 171 -5.94 2.21 -4.86
C TRP A 171 -6.03 1.11 -5.91
N LEU A 172 -7.25 0.60 -6.13
CA LEU A 172 -7.51 -0.59 -6.94
C LEU A 172 -7.84 -0.31 -8.41
N ASP A 173 -8.13 0.94 -8.76
CA ASP A 173 -8.52 1.39 -10.10
C ASP A 173 -7.92 2.78 -10.36
N LEU A 174 -6.93 2.86 -11.26
CA LEU A 174 -6.27 4.11 -11.63
C LEU A 174 -7.17 5.05 -12.43
N THR A 175 -8.21 4.53 -13.08
CA THR A 175 -9.15 5.34 -13.86
C THR A 175 -10.10 6.12 -12.96
N LEU A 176 -10.37 5.60 -11.76
CA LEU A 176 -11.36 6.15 -10.82
C LEU A 176 -12.71 6.45 -11.49
N SER A 177 -13.10 5.61 -12.44
CA SER A 177 -14.27 5.80 -13.30
C SER A 177 -15.58 5.28 -12.70
N GLY A 178 -15.51 4.58 -11.56
CA GLY A 178 -16.67 4.02 -10.87
C GLY A 178 -17.74 5.08 -10.52
N PRO A 179 -19.04 4.74 -10.62
CA PRO A 179 -20.13 5.71 -10.49
C PRO A 179 -20.19 6.43 -9.13
N ASP A 180 -19.86 5.71 -8.06
CA ASP A 180 -19.92 6.25 -6.68
C ASP A 180 -18.71 7.12 -6.30
N VAL A 181 -17.64 7.09 -7.10
CA VAL A 181 -16.38 7.81 -6.82
C VAL A 181 -16.64 9.31 -6.64
N ARG A 182 -17.45 9.91 -7.53
CA ARG A 182 -17.77 11.34 -7.50
C ARG A 182 -18.52 11.74 -6.23
N ALA A 183 -19.42 10.89 -5.74
CA ALA A 183 -20.17 11.17 -4.51
C ALA A 183 -19.25 11.16 -3.29
N VAL A 184 -18.36 10.17 -3.20
CA VAL A 184 -17.40 10.05 -2.08
C VAL A 184 -16.35 11.16 -2.12
N ALA A 185 -15.87 11.55 -3.29
CA ALA A 185 -14.86 12.61 -3.46
C ALA A 185 -15.28 13.97 -2.88
N ARG A 186 -16.59 14.27 -2.81
CA ARG A 186 -17.11 15.50 -2.15
C ARG A 186 -16.85 15.46 -0.64
N ARG A 187 -16.90 14.27 -0.04
CA ARG A 187 -16.75 14.03 1.41
C ARG A 187 -15.32 13.73 1.80
N ASP A 188 -14.53 13.13 0.92
CA ASP A 188 -13.11 12.85 1.13
C ASP A 188 -12.35 14.15 1.47
N PRO A 189 -11.69 14.25 2.64
CA PRO A 189 -10.97 15.45 3.04
C PRO A 189 -9.54 15.52 2.49
N TRP A 190 -9.03 14.51 1.78
CA TRP A 190 -7.62 14.40 1.43
C TRP A 190 -7.42 14.22 -0.07
N LEU A 191 -8.13 13.27 -0.68
CA LEU A 191 -7.90 12.87 -2.05
C LEU A 191 -8.91 13.51 -3.00
N THR A 192 -8.49 13.66 -4.26
CA THR A 192 -9.35 14.12 -5.34
C THR A 192 -9.09 13.29 -6.61
N PRO A 193 -10.14 12.84 -7.32
CA PRO A 193 -9.96 12.05 -8.54
C PRO A 193 -9.12 12.74 -9.61
N ALA A 194 -9.31 14.05 -9.81
CA ALA A 194 -8.64 14.78 -10.89
C ALA A 194 -7.11 14.69 -10.85
N GLY A 195 -6.50 14.84 -9.66
CA GLY A 195 -5.06 14.68 -9.52
C GLY A 195 -4.61 13.22 -9.55
N LEU A 196 -5.40 12.32 -8.96
CA LEU A 196 -5.08 10.89 -8.93
C LEU A 196 -5.09 10.24 -10.31
N VAL A 197 -6.07 10.56 -11.16
CA VAL A 197 -6.13 10.05 -12.54
C VAL A 197 -4.91 10.49 -13.34
N GLU A 198 -4.47 11.74 -13.20
CA GLU A 198 -3.24 12.21 -13.86
C GLU A 198 -1.99 11.48 -13.35
N ILE A 199 -1.91 11.23 -12.05
CA ILE A 199 -0.82 10.44 -11.46
C ILE A 199 -0.85 9.00 -11.98
N GLY A 200 -2.03 8.38 -12.01
CA GLY A 200 -2.22 7.01 -12.51
C GLY A 200 -1.80 6.89 -13.97
N ARG A 201 -2.13 7.89 -14.81
CA ARG A 201 -1.69 7.96 -16.20
C ARG A 201 -0.17 8.03 -16.34
N VAL A 202 0.51 8.83 -15.52
CA VAL A 202 1.98 8.89 -15.54
C VAL A 202 2.59 7.59 -15.03
N TRP A 203 2.03 7.01 -13.96
CA TRP A 203 2.47 5.73 -13.41
C TRP A 203 2.32 4.57 -14.39
N ALA A 204 1.27 4.58 -15.20
CA ALA A 204 1.03 3.61 -16.27
C ALA A 204 2.09 3.66 -17.38
N GLY A 205 2.85 4.76 -17.51
CA GLY A 205 3.97 4.83 -18.44
C GLY A 205 3.58 4.60 -19.90
N GLY A 206 2.39 5.03 -20.30
CA GLY A 206 1.86 4.88 -21.66
C GLY A 206 0.93 3.68 -21.88
N ASP A 207 0.86 2.73 -20.94
CA ASP A 207 -0.10 1.62 -21.01
C ASP A 207 -1.50 2.05 -20.56
N ASP A 208 -2.50 1.21 -20.86
CA ASP A 208 -3.87 1.43 -20.40
C ASP A 208 -3.93 1.40 -18.87
N PRO A 209 -4.35 2.49 -18.19
CA PRO A 209 -4.52 2.50 -16.74
C PRO A 209 -5.52 1.45 -16.22
N SER A 210 -6.38 0.91 -17.07
CA SER A 210 -7.33 -0.16 -16.72
C SER A 210 -6.70 -1.56 -16.68
N ASP A 211 -5.47 -1.73 -17.20
CA ASP A 211 -4.73 -3.00 -17.18
C ASP A 211 -4.71 -3.60 -15.76
N PRO A 212 -4.98 -4.91 -15.59
CA PRO A 212 -4.98 -5.58 -14.28
C PRO A 212 -3.72 -5.37 -13.41
N ARG A 213 -2.57 -5.09 -14.00
CA ARG A 213 -1.32 -4.75 -13.27
C ARG A 213 -1.35 -3.32 -12.72
N LEU A 214 -2.12 -2.44 -13.30
CA LEU A 214 -2.25 -1.05 -12.88
C LEU A 214 -3.50 -0.87 -11.99
N SER A 215 -4.59 -1.50 -12.39
CA SER A 215 -5.89 -1.54 -11.72
C SER A 215 -6.24 -2.98 -11.34
N PRO A 216 -5.71 -3.51 -10.21
CA PRO A 216 -5.93 -4.89 -9.79
C PRO A 216 -7.41 -5.24 -9.55
N LEU A 217 -8.30 -4.25 -9.43
CA LEU A 217 -9.75 -4.48 -9.44
C LEU A 217 -10.27 -5.14 -10.73
N ASN A 218 -9.50 -5.13 -11.81
CA ASN A 218 -9.85 -5.74 -13.08
C ASN A 218 -9.15 -7.10 -13.30
N GLY A 219 -8.27 -7.52 -12.39
CA GLY A 219 -7.56 -8.79 -12.46
C GLY A 219 -8.32 -9.97 -11.86
N PRO A 220 -7.82 -11.21 -12.07
CA PRO A 220 -8.36 -12.40 -11.43
C PRO A 220 -8.15 -12.33 -9.91
N LEU A 221 -9.19 -12.70 -9.14
CA LEU A 221 -9.06 -12.83 -7.68
C LEU A 221 -8.84 -14.29 -7.28
N THR A 222 -9.30 -15.23 -8.11
CA THR A 222 -9.10 -16.66 -7.91
C THR A 222 -7.61 -16.99 -7.80
N GLY A 223 -7.25 -17.79 -6.79
CA GLY A 223 -5.86 -18.18 -6.53
C GLY A 223 -5.06 -17.17 -5.70
N LEU A 224 -5.63 -16.04 -5.28
CA LEU A 224 -5.00 -15.16 -4.30
C LEU A 224 -5.03 -15.77 -2.89
N ALA A 225 -4.01 -15.45 -2.09
CA ALA A 225 -4.04 -15.68 -0.64
C ALA A 225 -5.23 -14.93 0.01
N PRO A 226 -5.65 -15.32 1.23
CA PRO A 226 -6.64 -14.55 1.99
C PRO A 226 -6.26 -13.07 2.09
N VAL A 227 -7.21 -12.20 1.75
CA VAL A 227 -7.01 -10.74 1.71
C VAL A 227 -7.75 -10.09 2.87
N THR A 228 -7.10 -9.15 3.57
CA THR A 228 -7.73 -8.30 4.58
C THR A 228 -7.59 -6.83 4.18
N VAL A 229 -8.69 -6.08 4.20
CA VAL A 229 -8.74 -4.68 3.78
C VAL A 229 -9.22 -3.78 4.92
N PHE A 230 -8.50 -2.67 5.15
CA PHE A 230 -8.90 -1.62 6.08
C PHE A 230 -9.22 -0.34 5.31
N ILE A 231 -10.46 0.16 5.39
CA ILE A 231 -10.90 1.31 4.58
C ILE A 231 -11.80 2.26 5.40
N GLY A 232 -11.66 3.57 5.18
CA GLY A 232 -12.56 4.58 5.75
C GLY A 232 -13.67 4.99 4.78
N THR A 233 -14.83 5.44 5.28
CA THR A 233 -15.92 5.86 4.38
C THR A 233 -15.78 7.29 3.81
N ARG A 234 -14.79 8.07 4.28
CA ARG A 234 -14.38 9.36 3.67
C ARG A 234 -13.11 9.18 2.85
N ASP A 235 -13.08 8.14 2.02
CA ASP A 235 -11.98 7.77 1.15
C ASP A 235 -12.51 7.47 -0.25
N VAL A 236 -12.00 8.17 -1.25
CA VAL A 236 -12.37 8.00 -2.67
C VAL A 236 -12.17 6.58 -3.20
N PHE A 237 -11.36 5.75 -2.55
CA PHE A 237 -11.16 4.34 -2.92
C PHE A 237 -12.19 3.38 -2.30
N TYR A 238 -13.03 3.84 -1.36
CA TYR A 238 -14.07 3.01 -0.73
C TYR A 238 -15.02 2.33 -1.73
N PRO A 239 -15.52 2.98 -2.79
CA PRO A 239 -16.30 2.30 -3.83
C PRO A 239 -15.56 1.13 -4.50
N GLY A 240 -14.26 1.29 -4.77
CA GLY A 240 -13.43 0.21 -5.34
C GLY A 240 -13.33 -1.00 -4.40
N VAL A 241 -13.19 -0.76 -3.10
CA VAL A 241 -13.17 -1.84 -2.09
C VAL A 241 -14.53 -2.54 -2.00
N ARG A 242 -15.65 -1.82 -2.12
CA ARG A 242 -16.99 -2.43 -2.17
C ARG A 242 -17.12 -3.39 -3.37
N ARG A 243 -16.68 -2.94 -4.56
CA ARG A 243 -16.68 -3.77 -5.77
C ARG A 243 -15.74 -4.98 -5.63
N LEU A 244 -14.56 -4.80 -5.02
CA LEU A 244 -13.66 -5.92 -4.72
C LEU A 244 -14.34 -6.97 -3.85
N ARG A 245 -15.10 -6.55 -2.83
CA ARG A 245 -15.84 -7.44 -1.94
C ARG A 245 -16.96 -8.20 -2.64
N GLU A 246 -17.71 -7.53 -3.52
CA GLU A 246 -18.74 -8.17 -4.33
C GLU A 246 -18.13 -9.23 -5.25
N ARG A 247 -17.02 -8.90 -5.92
CA ARG A 247 -16.28 -9.86 -6.77
C ARG A 247 -15.72 -11.03 -5.98
N ALA A 248 -15.07 -10.78 -4.85
CA ALA A 248 -14.48 -11.82 -4.01
C ALA A 248 -15.55 -12.82 -3.51
N ALA A 249 -16.73 -12.32 -3.11
CA ALA A 249 -17.85 -13.16 -2.73
C ALA A 249 -18.37 -14.02 -3.90
N ALA A 250 -18.48 -13.44 -5.10
CA ALA A 250 -18.90 -14.15 -6.30
C ALA A 250 -17.88 -15.21 -6.76
N GLU A 251 -16.59 -14.96 -6.57
CA GLU A 251 -15.48 -15.83 -6.96
C GLU A 251 -15.04 -16.80 -5.84
N GLY A 252 -15.65 -16.75 -4.65
CA GLY A 252 -15.29 -17.61 -3.51
C GLY A 252 -13.92 -17.32 -2.89
N VAL A 253 -13.40 -16.09 -3.06
CA VAL A 253 -12.07 -15.68 -2.56
C VAL A 253 -12.20 -15.14 -1.13
N PRO A 254 -11.41 -15.65 -0.16
CA PRO A 254 -11.45 -15.17 1.21
C PRO A 254 -11.01 -13.70 1.30
N LEU A 255 -11.97 -12.82 1.57
CA LEU A 255 -11.75 -11.39 1.75
C LEU A 255 -12.44 -10.90 3.03
N ASP A 256 -11.65 -10.38 3.96
CA ASP A 256 -12.14 -9.65 5.12
C ASP A 256 -12.02 -8.14 4.89
N VAL A 257 -13.06 -7.36 5.22
CA VAL A 257 -13.08 -5.91 5.01
C VAL A 257 -13.54 -5.21 6.28
N THR A 258 -12.61 -4.52 6.94
CA THR A 258 -12.88 -3.63 8.07
C THR A 258 -13.15 -2.21 7.55
N VAL A 259 -14.42 -1.81 7.58
CA VAL A 259 -14.87 -0.46 7.22
C VAL A 259 -15.00 0.42 8.46
N CYS A 260 -14.25 1.52 8.51
CA CYS A 260 -14.37 2.51 9.58
C CYS A 260 -15.22 3.71 9.14
N ALA A 261 -16.42 3.82 9.69
CA ALA A 261 -17.33 4.92 9.39
C ALA A 261 -16.71 6.29 9.73
N GLY A 262 -16.79 7.24 8.81
CA GLY A 262 -16.29 8.60 8.99
C GLY A 262 -14.76 8.76 8.94
N ALA A 263 -14.02 7.66 8.85
CA ALA A 263 -12.58 7.67 8.77
C ALA A 263 -12.07 8.08 7.39
N VAL A 264 -10.87 8.67 7.40
CA VAL A 264 -10.21 9.24 6.23
C VAL A 264 -9.37 8.19 5.49
N HIS A 265 -8.81 8.57 4.35
CA HIS A 265 -7.80 7.77 3.65
C HIS A 265 -6.65 7.36 4.58
N VAL A 266 -6.22 6.09 4.50
CA VAL A 266 -5.17 5.47 5.32
C VAL A 266 -5.35 5.66 6.83
N TYR A 267 -6.60 5.65 7.31
CA TYR A 267 -6.89 5.88 8.73
C TYR A 267 -6.07 5.04 9.73
N PRO A 268 -5.67 3.77 9.45
CA PRO A 268 -4.81 3.01 10.37
C PRO A 268 -3.45 3.66 10.64
N LEU A 269 -2.97 4.52 9.75
CA LEU A 269 -1.71 5.25 9.91
C LEU A 269 -1.87 6.61 10.61
N THR A 270 -3.09 6.96 11.04
CA THR A 270 -3.36 8.23 11.72
C THR A 270 -3.25 8.10 13.24
N PRO A 271 -2.84 9.16 13.97
CA PRO A 271 -2.70 9.12 15.43
C PRO A 271 -4.05 9.25 16.17
N THR A 272 -5.09 8.56 15.68
CA THR A 272 -6.45 8.57 16.23
C THR A 272 -6.74 7.26 16.98
N PRO A 273 -7.74 7.21 17.88
CA PRO A 273 -8.15 5.95 18.50
C PRO A 273 -8.50 4.86 17.48
N GLU A 274 -9.27 5.21 16.45
CA GLU A 274 -9.69 4.30 15.38
C GLU A 274 -8.47 3.83 14.56
N GLY A 275 -7.53 4.75 14.27
CA GLY A 275 -6.29 4.44 13.59
C GLY A 275 -5.41 3.48 14.39
N ARG A 276 -5.21 3.75 15.68
CA ARG A 276 -4.43 2.86 16.58
C ARG A 276 -5.06 1.47 16.69
N ALA A 277 -6.37 1.38 16.85
CA ALA A 277 -7.07 0.10 16.91
C ALA A 277 -6.86 -0.74 15.63
N ALA A 278 -6.99 -0.12 14.46
CA ALA A 278 -6.72 -0.79 13.19
C ALA A 278 -5.24 -1.16 13.00
N ALA A 279 -4.30 -0.29 13.39
CA ALA A 279 -2.87 -0.60 13.36
C ALA A 279 -2.52 -1.79 14.27
N THR A 280 -3.08 -1.85 15.47
CA THR A 280 -2.93 -3.00 16.38
C THR A 280 -3.45 -4.27 15.73
N ARG A 281 -4.64 -4.23 15.11
CA ARG A 281 -5.18 -5.39 14.41
C ARG A 281 -4.30 -5.86 13.25
N ILE A 282 -3.80 -4.94 12.43
CA ILE A 282 -2.85 -5.24 11.35
C ILE A 282 -1.60 -5.93 11.90
N VAL A 283 -1.04 -5.39 12.98
CA VAL A 283 0.16 -5.94 13.63
C VAL A 283 -0.10 -7.36 14.16
N GLU A 284 -1.25 -7.60 14.77
CA GLU A 284 -1.65 -8.94 15.22
C GLU A 284 -1.84 -9.92 14.06
N ASP A 285 -2.49 -9.50 12.98
CA ASP A 285 -2.73 -10.35 11.81
C ASP A 285 -1.42 -10.72 11.10
N VAL A 286 -0.43 -9.83 11.07
CA VAL A 286 0.87 -10.11 10.44
C VAL A 286 1.76 -10.97 11.34
N SER A 287 1.70 -10.79 12.66
CA SER A 287 2.64 -11.43 13.62
C SER A 287 2.22 -12.82 14.12
N ARG A 288 0.92 -13.15 14.10
CA ARG A 288 0.45 -14.53 14.36
C ARG A 288 0.95 -15.48 13.28
#